data_AF-A0A923QW71-F1
#
_entry.id   AF-A0A923QW71-F1
#
_cell.length_a   1.000
_cell.length_b   1.000
_cell.length_c   1.000
_cell.angle_alpha   90.00
_cell.angle_beta   90.00
_cell.angle_gamma   90.00
#
_symmetry.space_group_name_H-M   'P 1'
#
loop_
_entity.id
_entity.type
_entity.pdbx_description
1 polymer ?
#
loop_
_entity_poly.entity_id
_entity_poly.type
_entity_poly.pdbx_seq_one_letter_code
_entity_poly.pdbx_strand_id
1 'polypeptide(L)'
;MPNPYHAPTARPEDVFKVLARTPTGRALLERFSSFYARGTVKFEPYPEAMMKRLRETIPSGHPVGACLVWENDSCEKGSLFFDPANPLGVAAPFVAHEIATIGTGKREKRELAALKIQIRFSEELRQRDSDFDSFLKENLLQARLLHAILNFEEAA
;
A
#
# COMPACT_ATOMS: atom_id res chain seq x y z
N MET A 1 26.35 -11.61 -10.54
CA MET A 1 25.45 -12.34 -9.63
C MET A 1 24.03 -11.86 -9.89
N PRO A 2 23.06 -12.74 -10.17
CA PRO A 2 21.68 -12.31 -10.36
C PRO A 2 21.13 -11.76 -9.04
N ASN A 3 20.44 -10.64 -9.11
CA ASN A 3 19.79 -9.97 -7.99
C ASN A 3 18.67 -10.89 -7.42
N PRO A 4 18.67 -11.25 -6.12
CA PRO A 4 17.75 -12.22 -5.55
C PRO A 4 16.30 -11.71 -5.40
N TYR A 5 16.02 -10.44 -5.68
CA TYR A 5 14.66 -9.93 -5.74
C TYR A 5 13.97 -10.30 -7.06
N HIS A 6 13.84 -11.60 -7.32
CA HIS A 6 12.65 -12.09 -8.02
C HIS A 6 11.48 -11.90 -7.07
N ALA A 7 11.00 -10.66 -6.94
CA ALA A 7 9.70 -10.43 -6.33
C ALA A 7 8.70 -11.29 -7.13
N PRO A 8 7.97 -12.21 -6.47
CA PRO A 8 6.80 -12.80 -7.10
C PRO A 8 5.97 -11.64 -7.61
N THR A 9 5.50 -11.68 -8.85
CA THR A 9 4.50 -10.72 -9.33
C THR A 9 3.43 -10.64 -8.26
N ALA A 10 3.41 -9.55 -7.49
CA ALA A 10 2.57 -9.48 -6.31
C ALA A 10 1.12 -9.72 -6.73
N ARG A 11 0.52 -10.82 -6.28
CA ARG A 11 -0.88 -11.14 -6.57
C ARG A 11 -1.75 -10.61 -5.44
N PRO A 12 -3.02 -10.27 -5.70
CA PRO A 12 -3.94 -9.77 -4.67
C PRO A 12 -3.95 -10.64 -3.41
N GLU A 13 -3.86 -11.95 -3.59
CA GLU A 13 -3.86 -12.94 -2.52
C GLU A 13 -2.64 -12.84 -1.61
N ASP A 14 -1.48 -12.48 -2.16
CA ASP A 14 -0.27 -12.31 -1.36
C ASP A 14 -0.31 -11.02 -0.54
N VAL A 15 -0.89 -9.96 -1.10
CA VAL A 15 -1.19 -8.73 -0.34
C VAL A 15 -2.17 -9.03 0.81
N PHE A 16 -3.22 -9.80 0.55
CA PHE A 16 -4.16 -10.21 1.61
C PHE A 16 -3.50 -11.08 2.68
N LYS A 17 -2.60 -11.99 2.31
CA LYS A 17 -1.81 -12.75 3.30
C LYS A 17 -1.00 -11.82 4.19
N VAL A 18 -0.37 -10.79 3.63
CA VAL A 18 0.39 -9.80 4.42
C VAL A 18 -0.54 -9.01 5.35
N LEU A 19 -1.67 -8.52 4.85
CA LEU A 19 -2.67 -7.83 5.67
C LEU A 19 -3.19 -8.71 6.81
N ALA A 20 -3.48 -9.99 6.55
CA ALA A 20 -3.99 -10.92 7.55
C ALA A 20 -3.03 -11.20 8.71
N ARG A 21 -1.72 -10.95 8.53
CA ARG A 21 -0.71 -11.15 9.59
C ARG A 21 -0.87 -10.17 10.74
N THR A 22 -1.43 -8.98 10.53
CA THR A 22 -1.51 -7.93 11.56
C THR A 22 -2.95 -7.69 12.03
N PRO A 23 -3.17 -7.24 13.28
CA PRO A 23 -4.50 -6.84 13.74
C PRO A 23 -5.13 -5.74 12.87
N THR A 24 -4.35 -4.73 12.48
CA THR A 24 -4.84 -3.64 11.63
C THR A 24 -5.27 -4.15 10.25
N GLY A 25 -4.44 -4.99 9.62
CA GLY A 25 -4.77 -5.54 8.30
C GLY A 25 -5.98 -6.50 8.34
N ARG A 26 -6.16 -7.29 9.42
CA ARG A 26 -7.36 -8.13 9.59
C ARG A 26 -8.65 -7.30 9.67
N ALA A 27 -8.65 -6.21 10.45
CA ALA A 27 -9.80 -5.32 10.54
C ALA A 27 -10.15 -4.67 9.20
N LEU A 28 -9.15 -4.36 8.37
CA LEU A 28 -9.38 -3.87 7.01
C LEU A 28 -9.99 -4.95 6.11
N LEU A 29 -9.46 -6.18 6.16
CA LEU A 29 -9.98 -7.30 5.38
C LEU A 29 -11.45 -7.59 5.71
N GLU A 30 -11.87 -7.51 6.97
CA GLU A 30 -13.28 -7.68 7.34
C GLU A 30 -14.20 -6.69 6.62
N ARG A 31 -13.79 -5.42 6.51
CA ARG A 31 -14.56 -4.38 5.82
C ARG A 31 -14.50 -4.52 4.31
N PHE A 32 -13.30 -4.79 3.80
CA PHE A 32 -13.00 -4.80 2.37
C PHE A 32 -13.46 -6.09 1.66
N SER A 33 -13.42 -7.23 2.36
CA SER A 33 -13.72 -8.55 1.80
C SER A 33 -15.07 -8.61 1.10
N SER A 34 -16.08 -7.91 1.60
CA SER A 34 -17.39 -7.84 0.97
C SER A 34 -17.38 -7.13 -0.40
N PHE A 35 -16.64 -6.03 -0.53
CA PHE A 35 -16.48 -5.29 -1.78
C PHE A 35 -15.66 -6.09 -2.80
N TYR A 36 -14.60 -6.74 -2.33
CA TYR A 36 -13.77 -7.60 -3.17
C TYR A 36 -14.52 -8.86 -3.64
N ALA A 37 -15.18 -9.58 -2.74
CA ALA A 37 -15.93 -10.80 -3.07
C ALA A 37 -17.09 -10.57 -4.04
N ARG A 38 -17.70 -9.37 -4.02
CA ARG A 38 -18.74 -8.97 -4.97
C ARG A 38 -18.18 -8.48 -6.31
N GLY A 39 -16.86 -8.32 -6.44
CA GLY A 39 -16.21 -7.75 -7.62
C GLY A 39 -16.42 -6.24 -7.78
N THR A 40 -16.86 -5.56 -6.72
CA THR A 40 -17.06 -4.10 -6.67
C THR A 40 -15.73 -3.36 -6.68
N VAL A 41 -14.75 -3.82 -5.90
CA VAL A 41 -13.38 -3.30 -5.96
C VAL A 41 -12.46 -4.41 -6.45
N LYS A 42 -11.67 -4.08 -7.48
CA LYS A 42 -10.68 -5.00 -8.07
C LYS A 42 -9.28 -4.58 -7.71
N PHE A 43 -8.37 -5.54 -7.68
CA PHE A 43 -6.93 -5.29 -7.60
C PHE A 43 -6.33 -5.41 -8.99
N GLU A 44 -5.61 -4.39 -9.42
CA GLU A 44 -5.00 -4.36 -10.74
C GLU A 44 -3.57 -3.84 -10.66
N PRO A 45 -2.65 -4.35 -11.50
CA PRO A 45 -1.38 -3.68 -11.69
C PRO A 45 -1.63 -2.33 -12.38
N TYR A 46 -0.83 -1.31 -12.05
CA TYR A 46 -0.86 -0.07 -12.81
C TYR A 46 -0.64 -0.32 -14.32
N PRO A 47 -1.39 0.38 -15.21
CA PRO A 47 -1.15 0.30 -16.64
C PRO A 47 0.29 0.67 -17.00
N GLU A 48 0.90 -0.03 -17.95
CA GLU A 48 2.31 0.14 -18.30
C GLU A 48 2.68 1.60 -18.63
N ALA A 49 1.85 2.28 -19.42
CA ALA A 49 2.04 3.68 -19.76
C ALA A 49 1.97 4.62 -18.54
N MET A 50 1.13 4.30 -17.55
CA MET A 50 1.05 5.04 -16.30
C MET A 50 2.28 4.75 -15.44
N MET A 51 2.69 3.50 -15.32
CA MET A 51 3.91 3.11 -14.60
C MET A 51 5.13 3.82 -15.14
N LYS A 52 5.28 3.89 -16.47
CA LYS A 52 6.38 4.63 -17.10
C LYS A 52 6.43 6.08 -16.64
N ARG A 53 5.29 6.79 -16.68
CA ARG A 53 5.19 8.18 -16.23
C ARG A 53 5.45 8.36 -14.73
N LEU A 54 4.92 7.45 -13.90
CA LEU A 54 5.17 7.45 -12.46
C LEU A 54 6.66 7.29 -12.17
N ARG A 55 7.34 6.37 -12.88
CA ARG A 55 8.79 6.12 -12.74
C ARG A 55 9.67 7.24 -13.31
N GLU A 56 9.17 8.03 -14.26
CA GLU A 56 9.84 9.25 -14.71
C GLU A 56 9.77 10.38 -13.66
N THR A 57 8.74 10.38 -12.81
CA THR A 57 8.51 11.43 -11.81
C THR A 57 9.06 11.07 -10.43
N ILE A 58 8.93 9.80 -10.05
CA ILE A 58 9.36 9.28 -8.75
C ILE A 58 10.85 8.94 -8.85
N PRO A 59 11.70 9.43 -7.93
CA PRO A 59 13.13 9.15 -7.98
C PRO A 59 13.42 7.64 -8.02
N SER A 60 14.45 7.27 -8.78
CA SER A 60 14.87 5.87 -8.91
C SER A 60 15.11 5.25 -7.53
N GLY A 61 14.64 4.01 -7.32
CA GLY A 61 14.74 3.29 -6.05
C GLY A 61 13.57 3.56 -5.09
N HIS A 62 12.79 4.62 -5.28
CA HIS A 62 11.59 4.84 -4.48
C HIS A 62 10.44 3.93 -4.96
N PRO A 63 9.63 3.40 -4.03
CA PRO A 63 8.47 2.61 -4.36
C PRO A 63 7.40 3.51 -4.97
N VAL A 64 6.70 2.95 -5.93
CA VAL A 64 5.41 3.45 -6.37
C VAL A 64 4.36 2.89 -5.41
N GLY A 65 3.52 3.76 -4.85
CA GLY A 65 2.49 3.38 -3.90
C GLY A 65 1.33 2.61 -4.53
N ALA A 66 0.15 2.75 -3.92
CA ALA A 66 -1.11 2.26 -4.47
C ALA A 66 -2.06 3.45 -4.68
N CYS A 67 -3.07 3.27 -5.52
CA CYS A 67 -4.11 4.27 -5.75
C CYS A 67 -5.44 3.60 -6.06
N LEU A 68 -6.50 4.03 -5.38
CA LEU A 68 -7.87 3.64 -5.71
C LEU A 68 -8.49 4.64 -6.68
N VAL A 69 -8.99 4.13 -7.80
CA VAL A 69 -9.72 4.91 -8.80
C VAL A 69 -11.15 4.38 -8.90
N TRP A 70 -12.12 5.26 -8.67
CA TRP A 70 -13.54 4.95 -8.78
C TRP A 70 -14.04 5.06 -10.22
N GLU A 71 -14.96 4.18 -10.62
CA GLU A 71 -15.67 4.26 -11.89
C GLU A 71 -16.75 5.35 -11.82
N ASN A 72 -16.75 6.26 -12.81
CA ASN A 72 -17.77 7.30 -13.00
C ASN A 72 -18.03 8.20 -11.76
N ASP A 73 -16.98 8.45 -10.95
CA ASP A 73 -17.07 9.17 -9.67
C ASP A 73 -18.05 8.56 -8.64
N SER A 74 -18.61 7.37 -8.93
CA SER A 74 -19.46 6.63 -8.03
C SER A 74 -18.59 5.80 -7.10
N CYS A 75 -18.79 5.92 -5.78
CA CYS A 75 -18.11 5.09 -4.78
C CYS A 75 -18.63 3.62 -4.80
N GLU A 76 -19.16 3.16 -5.93
CA GLU A 76 -19.85 1.87 -6.10
C GLU A 76 -19.03 0.82 -6.82
N LYS A 77 -18.05 1.22 -7.64
CA LYS A 77 -17.10 0.34 -8.34
C LYS A 77 -15.76 1.02 -8.52
N GLY A 78 -14.66 0.30 -8.37
CA GLY A 78 -13.34 0.88 -8.58
C GLY A 78 -12.21 -0.15 -8.71
N SER A 79 -11.06 0.34 -9.15
CA SER A 79 -9.82 -0.43 -9.25
C SER A 79 -8.78 0.14 -8.29
N LEU A 80 -8.24 -0.74 -7.43
CA LEU A 80 -7.08 -0.47 -6.61
C LEU A 80 -5.83 -0.87 -7.40
N PHE A 81 -5.13 0.14 -7.90
CA PHE A 81 -3.91 -0.02 -8.64
C PHE A 81 -2.70 -0.05 -7.71
N PHE A 82 -1.76 -0.93 -8.00
CA PHE A 82 -0.49 -1.01 -7.31
C PHE A 82 0.63 -1.45 -8.26
N ASP A 83 1.87 -1.25 -7.85
CA ASP A 83 3.03 -1.69 -8.62
C ASP A 83 3.49 -3.08 -8.14
N PRO A 84 3.29 -4.14 -8.95
CA PRO A 84 3.63 -5.50 -8.55
C PRO A 84 5.14 -5.79 -8.52
N ALA A 85 5.97 -4.88 -9.04
CA ALA A 85 7.43 -4.98 -8.97
C ALA A 85 7.99 -4.49 -7.64
N ASN A 86 7.23 -3.69 -6.87
CA ASN A 86 7.65 -3.31 -5.53
C ASN A 86 7.43 -4.48 -4.56
N PRO A 87 8.35 -4.69 -3.61
CA PRO A 87 8.16 -5.75 -2.62
C PRO A 87 6.87 -5.60 -1.84
N LEU A 88 6.19 -6.74 -1.70
CA LEU A 88 4.84 -6.83 -1.15
C LEU A 88 4.70 -6.11 0.19
N GLY A 89 5.68 -6.25 1.08
CA GLY A 89 5.69 -5.59 2.39
C GLY A 89 5.62 -4.07 2.27
N VAL A 90 6.21 -3.46 1.23
CA VAL A 90 6.18 -2.02 0.99
C VAL A 90 4.93 -1.56 0.27
N ALA A 91 4.42 -2.35 -0.68
CA ALA A 91 3.16 -2.03 -1.35
C ALA A 91 1.95 -2.15 -0.39
N ALA A 92 1.96 -3.13 0.52
CA ALA A 92 0.82 -3.45 1.37
C ALA A 92 0.33 -2.30 2.27
N PRO A 93 1.19 -1.48 2.91
CA PRO A 93 0.75 -0.28 3.63
C PRO A 93 0.01 0.74 2.77
N PHE A 94 0.46 0.97 1.53
CA PHE A 94 -0.25 1.87 0.62
C PHE A 94 -1.59 1.27 0.19
N VAL A 95 -1.64 -0.03 -0.07
CA VAL A 95 -2.92 -0.72 -0.32
C VAL A 95 -3.85 -0.58 0.89
N ALA A 96 -3.34 -0.71 2.12
CA ALA A 96 -4.11 -0.54 3.34
C ALA A 96 -4.68 0.88 3.47
N HIS A 97 -3.89 1.90 3.10
CA HIS A 97 -4.36 3.29 3.01
C HIS A 97 -5.55 3.40 2.07
N GLU A 98 -5.40 2.93 0.83
CA GLU A 98 -6.43 3.02 -0.19
C GLU A 98 -7.70 2.24 0.20
N ILE A 99 -7.58 1.09 0.87
CA ILE A 99 -8.73 0.37 1.41
C ILE A 99 -9.42 1.18 2.51
N ALA A 100 -8.66 1.83 3.38
CA ALA A 100 -9.20 2.60 4.48
C ALA A 100 -9.96 3.86 4.03
N THR A 101 -9.68 4.38 2.82
CA THR A 101 -10.46 5.48 2.24
C THR A 101 -11.82 5.04 1.68
N ILE A 102 -12.06 3.72 1.54
CA ILE A 102 -13.34 3.15 1.14
C ILE A 102 -14.37 3.32 2.26
N GLY A 103 -15.43 4.08 1.98
CA GLY A 103 -16.55 4.27 2.90
C GLY A 103 -17.25 5.61 2.75
N THR A 104 -18.26 5.88 3.57
CA THR A 104 -19.07 7.10 3.53
C THR A 104 -18.48 8.18 4.42
N GLY A 105 -18.33 9.41 3.93
CA GLY A 105 -17.88 10.56 4.74
C GLY A 105 -17.16 11.66 3.97
N LYS A 106 -16.76 12.74 4.66
CA LYS A 106 -15.96 13.83 4.07
C LYS A 106 -14.56 13.32 3.71
N ARG A 107 -14.09 13.62 2.50
CA ARG A 107 -12.80 13.16 1.93
C ARG A 107 -11.62 13.36 2.88
N GLU A 108 -11.43 14.59 3.39
CA GLU A 108 -10.31 14.93 4.29
C GLU A 108 -10.26 14.07 5.56
N LYS A 109 -11.42 13.77 6.16
CA LYS A 109 -11.48 12.92 7.35
C LYS A 109 -11.10 11.48 7.05
N ARG A 110 -11.42 10.99 5.84
CA ARG A 110 -11.05 9.63 5.40
C ARG A 110 -9.55 9.53 5.14
N GLU A 111 -8.96 10.52 4.46
CA GLU A 111 -7.52 10.54 4.18
C GLU A 111 -6.68 10.56 5.46
N LEU A 112 -7.06 11.37 6.45
CA LEU A 112 -6.35 11.40 7.73
C LEU A 112 -6.46 10.07 8.48
N ALA A 113 -7.63 9.43 8.46
CA ALA A 113 -7.83 8.13 9.08
C ALA A 113 -7.04 7.03 8.35
N ALA A 114 -7.01 7.06 7.03
CA ALA A 114 -6.25 6.15 6.19
C ALA A 114 -4.74 6.28 6.42
N LEU A 115 -4.24 7.51 6.55
CA LEU A 115 -2.83 7.75 6.86
C LEU A 115 -2.44 7.14 8.21
N LYS A 116 -3.27 7.32 9.25
CA LYS A 116 -3.04 6.70 10.56
C LYS A 116 -3.02 5.17 10.49
N ILE A 117 -3.89 4.59 9.65
CA ILE A 117 -3.92 3.15 9.40
C ILE A 117 -2.65 2.70 8.69
N GLN A 118 -2.18 3.43 7.68
CA GLN A 118 -0.93 3.14 6.99
C GLN A 118 0.27 3.15 7.94
N ILE A 119 0.39 4.18 8.78
CA ILE A 119 1.48 4.30 9.76
C ILE A 119 1.45 3.11 10.72
N ARG A 120 0.32 2.90 11.39
CA ARG A 120 0.16 1.79 12.35
C ARG A 120 0.43 0.43 11.72
N PHE A 121 -0.06 0.20 10.49
CA PHE A 121 0.18 -1.06 9.80
C PHE A 121 1.68 -1.23 9.45
N SER A 122 2.35 -0.16 9.06
CA SER A 122 3.79 -0.17 8.79
C SER A 122 4.60 -0.51 10.05
N GLU A 123 4.22 0.04 11.20
CA GLU A 123 4.84 -0.29 12.49
C GLU A 123 4.61 -1.75 12.89
N GLU A 124 3.37 -2.25 12.75
CA GLU A 124 3.04 -3.64 13.02
C GLU A 124 3.84 -4.59 12.11
N LEU A 125 4.08 -4.22 10.85
CA LEU A 125 4.95 -4.98 9.95
C LEU A 125 6.41 -4.94 10.38
N ARG A 126 6.97 -3.77 10.74
CA ARG A 126 8.36 -3.65 11.23
C ARG A 126 8.62 -4.55 12.44
N GLN A 127 7.66 -4.66 13.34
CA GLN A 127 7.80 -5.48 14.55
C GLN A 127 7.71 -6.98 14.27
N ARG A 128 7.10 -7.39 13.16
CA ARG A 128 6.79 -8.79 12.85
C ARG A 128 7.64 -9.38 11.74
N ASP A 129 8.19 -8.54 10.88
CA ASP A 129 8.92 -8.93 9.68
C ASP A 129 10.26 -8.21 9.66
N SER A 130 11.33 -8.95 9.99
CA SER A 130 12.70 -8.43 10.05
C SER A 130 13.22 -7.95 8.69
N ASP A 131 12.66 -8.50 7.61
CA ASP A 131 13.08 -8.17 6.25
C ASP A 131 12.43 -6.87 5.78
N PHE A 132 11.31 -6.47 6.39
CA PHE A 132 10.64 -5.21 6.08
C PHE A 132 11.55 -4.01 6.39
N ASP A 133 12.14 -3.97 7.59
CA ASP A 133 12.98 -2.83 7.98
C ASP A 133 14.30 -2.77 7.18
N SER A 134 14.91 -3.93 6.92
CA SER A 134 16.08 -4.05 6.04
C SER A 134 15.76 -3.57 4.62
N PHE A 135 14.62 -3.99 4.08
CA PHE A 135 14.16 -3.56 2.76
C PHE A 135 13.92 -2.05 2.69
N LEU A 136 13.23 -1.48 3.69
CA LEU A 136 13.00 -0.03 3.76
C LEU A 136 14.33 0.72 3.83
N LYS A 137 15.30 0.26 4.62
CA LYS A 137 16.62 0.91 4.70
C LYS A 137 17.36 0.83 3.37
N GLU A 138 17.46 -0.33 2.75
CA GLU A 138 18.19 -0.53 1.50
C GLU A 138 17.59 0.24 0.32
N ASN A 139 16.26 0.34 0.26
CA ASN A 139 15.55 0.87 -0.92
C ASN A 139 14.95 2.27 -0.70
N LEU A 140 14.70 2.67 0.55
CA LEU A 140 14.14 3.98 0.91
C LEU A 140 15.12 4.95 1.56
N LEU A 141 16.41 4.62 1.69
CA LEU A 141 17.44 5.57 2.15
C LEU A 141 17.42 6.90 1.36
N GLN A 142 16.98 6.87 0.09
CA GLN A 142 16.80 8.05 -0.76
C GLN A 142 15.45 8.76 -0.52
N ALA A 143 14.45 8.05 0.03
CA ALA A 143 13.12 8.55 0.37
C ALA A 143 13.05 9.18 1.76
N ARG A 144 13.93 10.18 2.00
CA ARG A 144 14.00 11.00 3.23
C ARG A 144 12.62 11.45 3.76
N LEU A 145 11.62 11.60 2.91
CA LEU A 145 10.26 11.99 3.27
C LEU A 145 9.51 10.93 4.09
N LEU A 146 9.63 9.63 3.77
CA LEU A 146 8.88 8.57 4.47
C LEU A 146 9.48 8.27 5.85
N HIS A 147 10.81 8.29 5.95
CA HIS A 147 11.52 8.13 7.22
C HIS A 147 11.30 9.33 8.16
N ALA A 148 11.25 10.55 7.61
CA ALA A 148 10.94 11.75 8.39
C ALA A 148 9.50 11.74 8.92
N ILE A 149 8.52 11.24 8.14
CA ILE A 149 7.13 11.12 8.59
C ILE A 149 6.99 10.05 9.67
N LEU A 150 7.67 8.90 9.54
CA LEU A 150 7.58 7.79 10.50
C LEU A 150 8.38 8.02 11.79
N ASN A 151 9.43 8.85 11.77
CA ASN A 151 10.23 9.17 12.96
C ASN A 151 9.72 10.40 13.74
N PHE A 152 8.76 11.18 13.19
CA PHE A 152 8.23 12.36 13.88
C PHE A 152 7.28 12.00 15.04
N GLU A 153 6.72 10.79 15.06
CA GLU A 153 5.85 10.33 16.16
C GLU A 153 6.62 9.81 17.39
N GLU A 154 7.93 9.54 17.28
CA GLU A 154 8.76 9.14 18.44
C GLU A 154 9.34 10.33 19.24
N ALA A 155 9.14 11.58 18.77
CA ALA A 155 9.72 12.78 19.39
C ALA A 155 8.68 13.81 19.90
N ALA A 156 7.41 13.42 20.06
CA ALA A 156 6.33 14.28 20.56
C ALA A 156 5.78 13.81 21.92
#